data_AF-A0A372RK90-F1
#
_entry.id   AF-A0A372RK90-F1
#
_cell.length_a   1.000
_cell.length_b   1.000
_cell.length_c   1.000
_cell.angle_alpha   90.00
_cell.angle_beta   90.00
_cell.angle_gamma   90.00
#
_symmetry.space_group_name_H-M   'P 1'
#
loop_
_entity.id
_entity.type
_entity.pdbx_description
1 polymer ?
#
loop_
_entity_poly.entity_id
_entity_poly.type
_entity_poly.pdbx_seq_one_letter_code
_entity_poly.pdbx_strand_id
1 'polypeptide(L)'
;MIHVAKKIISFLILLFIVVISFAHACYILLLPRSDYSFEQRTINNDPNNPWNLASTYNIIYENGTVDSSPFLIQPPNENTNMFIDFKTSLFATYNFLTGDSGALSNWSYLNNPPHVILIILFSLLVVVYLMNLFIGLLNNEIQANNNRAAYFMQKAQVLAEIELFYLLPFQRRWKEWFPEVIHYYASIDDIQKVIQEIKQQHKWKLFNKAFPELGQALLKKAHNELNE
;
A
#
# COMPACT_ATOMS: atom_id res chain seq x y z
N MET A 1 -14.93 -0.73 -4.74
CA MET A 1 -13.60 -0.71 -4.09
C MET A 1 -13.10 -2.08 -3.62
N ILE A 2 -13.93 -2.92 -2.99
CA ILE A 2 -13.53 -4.26 -2.50
C ILE A 2 -12.89 -5.14 -3.59
N HIS A 3 -13.45 -5.09 -4.81
CA HIS A 3 -12.91 -5.86 -5.93
C HIS A 3 -11.56 -5.32 -6.45
N VAL A 4 -11.29 -4.01 -6.32
CA VAL A 4 -9.99 -3.41 -6.63
C VAL A 4 -8.96 -3.88 -5.60
N ALA A 5 -9.29 -3.81 -4.30
CA ALA A 5 -8.42 -4.28 -3.23
C ALA A 5 -8.05 -5.77 -3.38
N LYS A 6 -9.01 -6.62 -3.74
CA LYS A 6 -8.77 -8.07 -3.96
C LYS A 6 -7.78 -8.35 -5.09
N LYS A 7 -7.72 -7.49 -6.11
CA LYS A 7 -6.77 -7.65 -7.21
C LYS A 7 -5.37 -7.13 -6.87
N ILE A 8 -5.30 -6.10 -6.03
CA ILE A 8 -4.03 -5.43 -5.68
C ILE A 8 -3.31 -6.12 -4.53
N ILE A 9 -4.01 -6.93 -3.73
CA ILE A 9 -3.42 -7.64 -2.59
C ILE A 9 -2.25 -8.54 -2.97
N SER A 10 -2.29 -9.19 -4.14
CA SER A 10 -1.18 -10.02 -4.64
C SER A 10 0.09 -9.19 -4.83
N PHE A 11 -0.07 -7.98 -5.40
CA PHE A 11 1.04 -7.04 -5.55
C PHE A 11 1.56 -6.54 -4.20
N LEU A 12 0.66 -6.24 -3.26
CA LEU A 12 1.05 -5.77 -1.93
C LEU A 12 1.87 -6.83 -1.18
N ILE A 13 1.50 -8.11 -1.32
CA ILE A 13 2.25 -9.24 -0.75
C ILE A 13 3.65 -9.31 -1.37
N LEU A 14 3.76 -9.20 -2.71
CA LEU A 14 5.04 -9.17 -3.40
C LEU A 14 5.93 -8.02 -2.88
N LEU A 15 5.37 -6.81 -2.79
CA LEU A 15 6.08 -5.64 -2.28
C LEU A 15 6.59 -5.89 -0.85
N PHE A 16 5.75 -6.46 0.02
CA PHE A 16 6.11 -6.76 1.40
C PHE A 16 7.26 -7.77 1.50
N ILE A 17 7.23 -8.83 0.69
CA ILE A 17 8.32 -9.82 0.63
C ILE A 17 9.64 -9.17 0.19
N VAL A 18 9.58 -8.30 -0.82
CA VAL A 18 10.77 -7.58 -1.31
C VAL A 18 11.31 -6.65 -0.22
N VAL A 19 10.46 -5.85 0.43
CA VAL A 19 10.86 -4.95 1.52
C VAL A 19 11.50 -5.70 2.69
N ILE A 20 10.91 -6.83 3.11
CA ILE A 20 11.49 -7.70 4.15
C ILE A 20 12.87 -8.21 3.72
N SER A 21 13.02 -8.61 2.46
CA SER A 21 14.28 -9.15 1.93
C SER A 21 15.40 -8.11 1.98
N PHE A 22 15.10 -6.86 1.61
CA PHE A 22 16.05 -5.75 1.72
C PHE A 22 16.32 -5.36 3.18
N ALA A 23 15.31 -5.31 4.04
CA ALA A 23 15.49 -5.07 5.47
C ALA A 23 16.41 -6.12 6.10
N HIS A 24 16.24 -7.37 5.73
CA HIS A 24 17.09 -8.47 6.19
C HIS A 24 18.53 -8.35 5.66
N ALA A 25 18.70 -7.95 4.39
CA ALA A 25 20.02 -7.72 3.82
C ALA A 25 20.75 -6.54 4.51
N CYS A 26 20.07 -5.41 4.72
CA CYS A 26 20.60 -4.28 5.49
C CYS A 26 20.94 -4.69 6.92
N TYR A 27 20.05 -5.44 7.58
CA TYR A 27 20.27 -5.97 8.92
C TYR A 27 21.58 -6.77 8.98
N ILE A 28 21.76 -7.78 8.14
CA ILE A 28 22.98 -8.60 8.16
C ILE A 28 24.25 -7.77 7.88
N LEU A 29 24.15 -6.81 6.96
CA LEU A 29 25.28 -5.99 6.52
C LEU A 29 25.69 -4.96 7.57
N LEU A 30 24.72 -4.34 8.26
CA LEU A 30 24.89 -3.19 9.16
C LEU A 30 24.77 -3.56 10.64
N LEU A 31 24.59 -4.85 10.96
CA LEU A 31 24.63 -5.37 12.32
C LEU A 31 26.06 -5.22 12.91
N PRO A 32 26.21 -4.70 14.14
CA PRO A 32 27.47 -4.74 14.86
C PRO A 32 27.93 -6.18 15.08
N ARG A 33 29.21 -6.46 14.82
CA ARG A 33 29.85 -7.77 15.03
C ARG A 33 30.58 -7.85 16.36
N SER A 34 30.96 -6.71 16.93
CA SER A 34 31.62 -6.63 18.22
C SER A 34 30.62 -6.29 19.32
N ASP A 35 30.86 -6.81 20.53
CA ASP A 35 30.09 -6.45 21.71
C ASP A 35 30.17 -4.94 21.98
N TYR A 36 29.06 -4.38 22.46
CA TYR A 36 28.95 -2.97 22.80
C TYR A 36 27.95 -2.77 23.94
N SER A 37 28.09 -1.63 24.63
CA SER A 37 27.14 -1.13 25.63
C SER A 37 26.81 0.32 25.32
N PHE A 38 25.56 0.75 25.49
CA PHE A 38 25.21 2.17 25.38
C PHE A 38 25.70 3.02 26.56
N GLU A 39 25.93 2.39 27.73
CA GLU A 39 26.35 3.10 28.94
C GLU A 39 27.86 3.34 28.99
N GLN A 40 28.64 2.46 28.34
CA GLN A 40 30.09 2.49 28.38
C GLN A 40 30.67 2.56 26.98
N ARG A 41 31.54 3.55 26.75
CA ARG A 41 32.21 3.72 25.46
C ARG A 41 33.07 2.51 25.15
N THR A 42 32.75 1.85 24.05
CA THR A 42 33.56 0.76 23.48
C THR A 42 34.40 1.30 22.33
N ILE A 43 35.71 1.06 22.36
CA ILE A 43 36.61 1.41 21.25
C ILE A 43 36.97 0.11 20.54
N ASN A 44 36.44 -0.08 19.34
CA ASN A 44 36.76 -1.22 18.49
C ASN A 44 36.76 -0.80 17.01
N ASN A 45 37.25 -1.70 16.16
CA ASN A 45 37.39 -1.46 14.72
C ASN A 45 36.13 -1.86 13.93
N ASP A 46 35.00 -2.09 14.60
CA ASP A 46 33.75 -2.48 13.95
C ASP A 46 33.03 -1.23 13.41
N PRO A 47 32.91 -1.07 12.08
CA PRO A 47 32.31 0.13 11.48
C PRO A 47 30.83 0.28 11.81
N ASN A 48 30.14 -0.79 12.20
CA ASN A 48 28.73 -0.78 12.52
C ASN A 48 28.45 -0.52 14.01
N ASN A 49 29.50 -0.45 14.84
CA ASN A 49 29.34 -0.20 16.26
C ASN A 49 28.69 1.18 16.49
N PRO A 50 27.64 1.29 17.33
CA PRO A 50 26.99 2.57 17.59
C PRO A 50 27.92 3.69 18.06
N TRP A 51 28.98 3.36 18.82
CA TRP A 51 29.96 4.35 19.25
C TRP A 51 30.83 4.91 18.12
N ASN A 52 31.02 4.14 17.04
CA ASN A 52 31.75 4.58 15.85
C ASN A 52 30.87 5.40 14.89
N LEU A 53 29.54 5.27 15.03
CA LEU A 53 28.53 6.03 14.28
C LEU A 53 28.03 7.27 15.04
N ALA A 54 28.38 7.40 16.32
CA ALA A 54 27.95 8.49 17.18
C ALA A 54 28.46 9.85 16.68
N SER A 55 27.64 10.88 16.85
CA SER A 55 28.03 12.25 16.51
C SER A 55 29.16 12.74 17.42
N THR A 56 30.22 13.26 16.80
CA THR A 56 31.40 13.79 17.48
C THR A 56 31.53 15.28 17.20
N TYR A 57 31.97 16.04 18.20
CA TYR A 57 32.17 17.48 18.12
C TYR A 57 33.62 17.79 18.47
N ASN A 58 34.34 18.33 17.49
CA ASN A 58 35.76 18.69 17.62
C ASN A 58 35.88 20.20 17.87
N ILE A 59 36.93 20.60 18.57
CA ILE A 59 37.27 22.02 18.74
C ILE A 59 37.87 22.52 17.43
N ILE A 60 37.43 23.71 17.02
CA ILE A 60 38.02 24.46 15.91
C ILE A 60 38.79 25.63 16.52
N TYR A 61 40.10 25.66 16.31
CA TYR A 61 40.95 26.74 16.80
C TYR A 61 40.84 27.98 15.90
N GLU A 62 41.21 29.17 16.40
CA GLU A 62 41.11 30.44 15.66
C GLU A 62 41.90 30.45 14.35
N ASN A 63 42.95 29.64 14.25
CA ASN A 63 43.75 29.45 13.03
C ASN A 63 43.07 28.53 11.98
N GLY A 64 41.86 28.05 12.25
CA GLY A 64 41.10 27.14 11.39
C GLY A 64 41.51 25.66 11.48
N THR A 65 42.49 25.31 12.30
CA THR A 65 42.83 23.89 12.55
C THR A 65 41.77 23.23 13.43
N VAL A 66 41.44 21.97 13.11
CA VAL A 66 40.50 21.16 13.87
C VAL A 66 41.29 20.20 14.74
N ASP A 67 40.94 20.10 16.02
CA ASP A 67 41.51 19.07 16.89
C ASP A 67 41.11 17.68 16.37
N SER A 68 42.10 16.81 16.20
CA SER A 68 41.87 15.42 15.79
C SER A 68 41.13 14.62 16.85
N SER A 69 41.19 15.04 18.11
CA SER A 69 40.49 14.39 19.22
C SER A 69 39.13 15.04 19.46
N PRO A 70 38.04 14.27 19.54
CA PRO A 70 36.72 14.82 19.81
C PRO A 70 36.64 15.37 21.24
N PHE A 71 36.11 16.58 21.36
CA PHE A 71 35.89 17.23 22.65
C PHE A 71 34.62 16.71 23.32
N LEU A 72 33.55 16.52 22.53
CA LEU A 72 32.30 15.91 22.97
C LEU A 72 31.90 14.79 22.03
N ILE A 73 31.38 13.70 22.62
CA ILE A 73 30.78 12.58 21.89
C ILE A 73 29.36 12.46 22.41
N GLN A 74 28.37 12.51 21.52
CA GLN A 74 27.00 12.22 21.90
C GLN A 74 26.87 10.71 22.17
N PRO A 75 26.39 10.28 23.35
CA PRO A 75 26.19 8.86 23.61
C PRO A 75 25.22 8.27 22.58
N PRO A 76 25.57 7.14 21.94
CA PRO A 76 24.68 6.50 20.98
C PRO A 76 23.43 5.96 21.68
N ASN A 77 22.37 5.81 20.91
CA ASN A 77 21.13 5.17 21.35
C ASN A 77 20.68 4.14 20.31
N GLU A 78 19.53 3.52 20.54
CA GLU A 78 18.95 2.51 19.64
C GLU A 78 18.69 3.02 18.21
N ASN A 79 18.53 4.33 18.03
CA ASN A 79 18.33 4.94 16.71
C ASN A 79 19.64 5.29 16.00
N THR A 80 20.79 5.32 16.71
CA THR A 80 22.10 5.57 16.09
C THR A 80 22.48 4.46 15.12
N ASN A 81 22.11 3.21 15.41
CA ASN A 81 22.15 2.13 14.42
C ASN A 81 20.85 1.33 14.47
N MET A 82 19.89 1.71 13.62
CA MET A 82 18.60 1.02 13.54
C MET A 82 18.69 -0.42 12.99
N PHE A 83 19.87 -0.89 12.58
CA PHE A 83 20.08 -2.25 12.06
C PHE A 83 20.59 -3.23 13.13
N ILE A 84 20.61 -2.81 14.40
CA ILE A 84 20.88 -3.69 15.55
C ILE A 84 19.79 -4.74 15.74
N ASP A 85 18.51 -4.37 15.57
CA ASP A 85 17.36 -5.26 15.67
C ASP A 85 16.69 -5.37 14.30
N PHE A 86 16.19 -6.57 13.98
CA PHE A 86 15.47 -6.80 12.74
C PHE A 86 14.19 -5.95 12.63
N LYS A 87 13.49 -5.69 13.74
CA LYS A 87 12.29 -4.86 13.78
C LYS A 87 12.60 -3.41 13.41
N THR A 88 13.67 -2.85 13.97
CA THR A 88 14.10 -1.48 13.67
C THR A 88 14.68 -1.39 12.26
N SER A 89 15.33 -2.45 11.76
CA SER A 89 15.77 -2.54 10.36
C SER A 89 14.59 -2.51 9.38
N LEU A 90 13.53 -3.27 9.69
CA LEU A 90 12.30 -3.25 8.89
C LEU A 90 11.68 -1.85 8.87
N PHE A 91 11.64 -1.17 10.02
CA PHE A 91 11.13 0.19 10.11
C PHE A 91 12.02 1.20 9.36
N ALA A 92 13.34 1.10 9.45
CA ALA A 92 14.28 1.92 8.69
C ALA A 92 14.11 1.73 7.17
N THR A 93 13.89 0.49 6.73
CA THR A 93 13.64 0.18 5.31
C THR A 93 12.30 0.72 4.83
N TYR A 94 11.27 0.70 5.70
CA TYR A 94 9.99 1.35 5.43
C TYR A 94 10.12 2.88 5.33
N ASN A 95 10.87 3.51 6.23
CA ASN A 95 11.15 4.95 6.14
C ASN A 95 11.90 5.29 4.85
N PHE A 96 12.83 4.43 4.44
CA PHE A 96 13.52 4.61 3.16
C PHE A 96 12.57 4.47 1.96
N LEU A 97 11.60 3.55 2.01
CA LEU A 97 10.54 3.44 1.00
C LEU A 97 9.71 4.73 0.87
N THR A 98 9.44 5.42 1.99
CA THR A 98 8.70 6.68 2.00
C THR A 98 9.57 7.92 1.73
N GLY A 99 10.88 7.73 1.55
CA GLY A 99 11.83 8.76 1.12
C GLY A 99 12.76 9.28 2.22
N ASP A 100 12.65 8.79 3.46
CA ASP A 100 13.56 9.16 4.55
C ASP A 100 14.77 8.20 4.60
N SER A 101 15.93 8.70 4.20
CA SER A 101 17.20 7.97 4.21
C SER A 101 18.05 8.21 5.47
N GLY A 102 17.52 8.90 6.49
CA GLY A 102 18.28 9.27 7.69
C GLY A 102 18.88 8.08 8.43
N ALA A 103 18.19 6.93 8.44
CA ALA A 103 18.73 5.71 9.04
C ALA A 103 19.93 5.12 8.28
N LEU A 104 20.06 5.39 6.98
CA LEU A 104 21.08 4.82 6.09
C LEU A 104 22.28 5.75 5.87
N SER A 105 22.19 7.02 6.30
CA SER A 105 23.22 8.05 6.09
C SER A 105 24.33 8.04 7.13
N ASN A 106 24.24 7.18 8.17
CA ASN A 106 25.25 7.09 9.23
C ASN A 106 26.60 6.54 8.74
N TRP A 107 26.63 5.86 7.59
CA TRP A 107 27.84 5.30 6.99
C TRP A 107 28.37 6.19 5.85
N SER A 108 29.70 6.32 5.78
CA SER A 108 30.36 6.92 4.63
C SER A 108 30.15 6.07 3.38
N TYR A 109 29.61 6.67 2.32
CA TYR A 109 29.29 6.00 1.06
C TYR A 109 30.53 5.46 0.33
N LEU A 110 31.65 6.19 0.36
CA LEU A 110 32.88 5.75 -0.34
C LEU A 110 33.55 4.55 0.34
N ASN A 111 33.41 4.45 1.65
CA ASN A 111 34.08 3.42 2.44
C ASN A 111 33.26 2.13 2.59
N ASN A 112 31.99 2.14 2.17
CA ASN A 112 31.07 1.01 2.31
C ASN A 112 30.36 0.68 0.97
N PRO A 113 31.08 0.16 -0.04
CA PRO A 113 30.49 -0.11 -1.36
C PRO A 113 29.25 -1.02 -1.33
N PRO A 114 29.21 -2.13 -0.55
CA PRO A 114 28.01 -2.99 -0.51
C PRO A 114 26.75 -2.27 -0.02
N HIS A 115 26.89 -1.37 0.96
CA HIS A 115 25.80 -0.56 1.49
C HIS A 115 25.23 0.37 0.42
N VAL A 116 26.11 1.06 -0.31
CA VAL A 116 25.71 1.95 -1.41
C VAL A 116 25.02 1.19 -2.53
N ILE A 117 25.54 0.02 -2.90
CA ILE A 117 24.92 -0.83 -3.92
C ILE A 117 23.49 -1.22 -3.51
N LEU A 118 23.29 -1.56 -2.23
CA LEU A 118 21.97 -1.93 -1.70
C LEU A 118 20.99 -0.75 -1.75
N ILE A 119 21.43 0.46 -1.39
CA ILE A 119 20.63 1.69 -1.50
C ILE A 119 20.21 1.96 -2.94
N ILE A 120 21.16 1.91 -3.88
CA ILE A 120 20.89 2.17 -5.31
C ILE A 120 19.91 1.14 -5.86
N LEU A 121 20.13 -0.14 -5.56
CA LEU A 121 19.29 -1.24 -6.02
C LEU A 121 17.87 -1.12 -5.45
N PHE A 122 17.73 -0.83 -4.16
CA PHE A 122 16.42 -0.63 -3.53
C PHE A 122 15.68 0.56 -4.14
N SER A 123 16.38 1.69 -4.34
CA SER A 123 15.77 2.87 -4.95
C SER A 123 15.29 2.59 -6.37
N LEU A 124 16.08 1.90 -7.19
CA LEU A 124 15.70 1.60 -8.58
C LEU A 124 14.55 0.57 -8.64
N LEU A 125 14.66 -0.51 -7.88
CA LEU A 125 13.70 -1.62 -7.95
C LEU A 125 12.41 -1.30 -7.20
N VAL A 126 12.49 -0.81 -5.97
CA VAL A 126 11.32 -0.63 -5.11
C VAL A 126 10.70 0.75 -5.32
N VAL A 127 11.47 1.82 -5.11
CA VAL A 127 10.95 3.20 -5.14
C VAL A 127 10.57 3.62 -6.55
N VAL A 128 11.43 3.38 -7.55
CA VAL A 128 11.15 3.79 -8.93
C VAL A 128 10.27 2.77 -9.64
N TYR A 129 10.66 1.49 -9.69
CA TYR A 129 9.94 0.52 -10.51
C TYR A 129 8.64 0.04 -9.84
N LEU A 130 8.73 -0.57 -8.65
CA LEU A 130 7.55 -1.17 -8.01
C LEU A 130 6.51 -0.13 -7.58
N MET A 131 6.87 1.02 -7.03
CA MET A 131 5.86 2.04 -6.67
C MET A 131 5.15 2.60 -7.90
N ASN A 132 5.86 2.86 -9.00
CA ASN A 132 5.21 3.35 -10.22
C ASN A 132 4.33 2.28 -10.86
N LEU A 133 4.76 1.01 -10.85
CA LEU A 133 3.93 -0.10 -11.28
C LEU A 133 2.68 -0.23 -10.39
N PHE A 134 2.82 -0.08 -9.07
CA PHE A 134 1.72 -0.11 -8.11
C PHE A 134 0.68 0.96 -8.43
N ILE A 135 1.14 2.21 -8.63
CA ILE A 135 0.27 3.33 -8.98
C ILE A 135 -0.43 3.06 -10.33
N GLY A 136 0.30 2.52 -11.32
CA GLY A 136 -0.28 2.14 -12.62
C GLY A 136 -1.36 1.06 -12.51
N LEU A 137 -1.11 0.00 -11.72
CA LEU A 137 -2.07 -1.07 -11.46
C LEU A 137 -3.30 -0.55 -10.70
N LEU A 138 -3.09 0.29 -9.67
CA LEU A 138 -4.16 0.98 -8.96
C LEU A 138 -5.03 1.79 -9.91
N ASN A 139 -4.41 2.63 -10.74
CA ASN A 139 -5.12 3.49 -11.67
C ASN A 139 -5.96 2.69 -12.68
N ASN A 140 -5.38 1.64 -13.26
CA ASN A 140 -6.09 0.78 -14.21
C ASN A 140 -7.29 0.06 -13.55
N GLU A 141 -7.11 -0.49 -12.35
CA GLU A 141 -8.20 -1.17 -11.65
C GLU A 141 -9.29 -0.21 -11.14
N ILE A 142 -8.91 1.01 -10.76
CA ILE A 142 -9.88 2.07 -10.45
C ILE A 142 -10.68 2.41 -11.70
N GLN A 143 -10.02 2.62 -12.85
CA GLN A 143 -10.70 2.97 -14.09
C GLN A 143 -11.64 1.85 -14.56
N ALA A 144 -11.20 0.59 -14.51
CA ALA A 144 -12.00 -0.57 -14.88
C ALA A 144 -13.23 -0.78 -13.99
N ASN A 145 -13.16 -0.34 -12.73
CA ASN A 145 -14.22 -0.51 -11.74
C ASN A 145 -14.90 0.80 -11.33
N ASN A 146 -14.65 1.89 -12.07
CA ASN A 146 -15.36 3.16 -11.94
C ASN A 146 -16.73 3.07 -12.61
N ASN A 147 -17.45 1.97 -12.37
CA ASN A 147 -18.80 1.77 -12.86
C ASN A 147 -19.78 2.08 -11.74
N ARG A 148 -20.58 3.13 -11.94
CA ARG A 148 -21.62 3.55 -11.00
C ARG A 148 -22.62 2.42 -10.71
N ALA A 149 -22.89 1.55 -11.68
CA ALA A 149 -23.70 0.34 -11.49
C ALA A 149 -23.06 -0.64 -10.49
N ALA A 150 -21.75 -0.88 -10.60
CA ALA A 150 -21.02 -1.77 -9.69
C ALA A 150 -20.97 -1.21 -8.26
N TYR A 151 -20.93 0.12 -8.10
CA TYR A 151 -21.07 0.78 -6.81
C TYR A 151 -22.44 0.52 -6.18
N PHE A 152 -23.54 0.72 -6.93
CA PHE A 152 -24.89 0.47 -6.40
C PHE A 152 -25.11 -1.02 -6.09
N MET A 153 -24.56 -1.92 -6.90
CA MET A 153 -24.59 -3.36 -6.62
C MET A 153 -23.88 -3.68 -5.30
N GLN A 154 -22.66 -3.14 -5.09
CA GLN A 154 -21.94 -3.31 -3.82
C GLN A 154 -22.72 -2.73 -2.64
N LYS A 155 -23.33 -1.56 -2.80
CA LYS A 155 -24.16 -0.93 -1.77
C LYS A 155 -25.38 -1.79 -1.42
N ALA A 156 -26.08 -2.35 -2.43
CA ALA A 156 -27.23 -3.22 -2.23
C ALA A 156 -26.84 -4.51 -1.49
N GLN A 157 -25.71 -5.12 -1.86
CA GLN A 157 -25.21 -6.32 -1.20
C GLN A 157 -24.90 -6.07 0.28
N VAL A 158 -24.21 -4.96 0.60
CA VAL A 158 -23.92 -4.59 1.99
C VAL A 158 -25.19 -4.31 2.78
N LEU A 159 -26.18 -3.63 2.19
CA LEU A 159 -27.47 -3.40 2.84
C LEU A 159 -28.21 -4.71 3.13
N ALA A 160 -28.21 -5.67 2.19
CA ALA A 160 -28.83 -6.98 2.39
C ALA A 160 -28.12 -7.79 3.49
N GLU A 161 -26.78 -7.73 3.57
CA GLU A 161 -26.02 -8.37 4.64
C GLU A 161 -26.34 -7.75 6.01
N ILE A 162 -26.44 -6.42 6.09
CA ILE A 162 -26.86 -5.72 7.32
C ILE A 162 -28.28 -6.14 7.72
N GLU A 163 -29.21 -6.18 6.76
CA GLU A 163 -30.60 -6.57 7.00
C GLU A 163 -30.72 -8.00 7.53
N LEU A 164 -29.96 -8.93 6.96
CA LEU A 164 -30.01 -10.34 7.29
C LEU A 164 -29.35 -10.65 8.65
N PHE A 165 -28.18 -10.06 8.92
CA PHE A 165 -27.34 -10.47 10.06
C PHE A 165 -27.37 -9.52 11.25
N TYR A 166 -27.68 -8.23 11.07
CA TYR A 166 -27.48 -7.21 12.10
C TYR A 166 -28.75 -6.53 12.60
N LEU A 167 -29.92 -6.79 12.01
CA LEU A 167 -31.18 -6.11 12.36
C LEU A 167 -32.26 -7.01 12.96
N LEU A 168 -32.96 -6.47 13.95
CA LEU A 168 -34.16 -7.08 14.53
C LEU A 168 -35.34 -7.04 13.55
N PRO A 169 -36.32 -7.96 13.65
CA PRO A 169 -37.40 -8.10 12.68
C PRO A 169 -38.24 -6.82 12.45
N PHE A 170 -38.33 -5.95 13.45
CA PHE A 170 -39.06 -4.68 13.33
C PHE A 170 -38.26 -3.60 12.59
N GLN A 171 -36.92 -3.58 12.73
CA GLN A 171 -36.04 -2.59 12.09
C GLN A 171 -35.95 -2.82 10.58
N ARG A 172 -36.03 -4.08 10.13
CA ARG A 172 -36.02 -4.43 8.69
C ARG A 172 -37.23 -3.88 7.92
N ARG A 173 -38.32 -3.58 8.61
CA ARG A 173 -39.56 -3.09 7.99
C ARG A 173 -39.58 -1.58 7.76
N TRP A 174 -38.52 -0.87 8.16
CA TRP A 174 -38.40 0.58 7.96
C TRP A 174 -37.93 0.90 6.55
N LYS A 175 -38.88 1.16 5.66
CA LYS A 175 -38.66 1.45 4.24
C LYS A 175 -37.76 2.67 3.98
N GLU A 176 -37.71 3.62 4.92
CA GLU A 176 -36.82 4.79 4.81
C GLU A 176 -35.34 4.43 4.97
N TRP A 177 -35.02 3.38 5.73
CA TRP A 177 -33.64 2.94 5.96
C TRP A 177 -33.24 1.80 5.03
N PHE A 178 -34.20 0.93 4.67
CA PHE A 178 -34.00 -0.22 3.79
C PHE A 178 -35.00 -0.18 2.64
N PRO A 179 -34.69 0.55 1.55
CA PRO A 179 -35.57 0.64 0.39
C PRO A 179 -35.61 -0.71 -0.34
N GLU A 180 -36.80 -1.07 -0.83
CA GLU A 180 -37.05 -2.31 -1.57
C GLU A 180 -36.41 -2.28 -2.97
N VAL A 181 -36.22 -1.09 -3.54
CA VAL A 181 -35.62 -0.87 -4.86
C VAL A 181 -34.65 0.30 -4.83
N ILE A 182 -33.53 0.14 -5.55
CA ILE A 182 -32.53 1.20 -5.75
C ILE A 182 -32.56 1.61 -7.22
N HIS A 183 -32.89 2.88 -7.47
CA HIS A 183 -32.93 3.41 -8.82
C HIS A 183 -31.53 3.72 -9.35
N TYR A 184 -31.21 3.19 -10.52
CA TYR A 184 -29.98 3.48 -11.25
C TYR A 184 -30.32 4.07 -12.62
N TYR A 185 -29.85 5.29 -12.89
CA TYR A 185 -29.90 5.86 -14.22
C TYR A 185 -28.74 5.30 -15.04
N ALA A 186 -29.06 4.61 -16.13
CA ALA A 186 -28.12 4.04 -17.08
C ALA A 186 -28.32 4.66 -18.47
N SER A 187 -27.26 4.72 -19.26
CA SER A 187 -27.38 5.08 -20.67
C SER A 187 -28.14 3.99 -21.44
N ILE A 188 -28.73 4.35 -22.58
CA ILE A 188 -29.48 3.38 -23.39
C ILE A 188 -28.53 2.30 -23.94
N ASP A 189 -27.30 2.68 -24.31
CA ASP A 189 -26.26 1.77 -24.77
C ASP A 189 -25.91 0.72 -23.71
N ASP A 190 -25.76 1.13 -22.45
CA ASP A 190 -25.51 0.22 -21.32
C ASP A 190 -26.67 -0.76 -21.12
N ILE A 191 -27.91 -0.26 -21.23
CA ILE A 191 -29.12 -1.07 -21.09
C ILE A 191 -29.17 -2.14 -22.20
N GLN A 192 -28.90 -1.77 -23.45
CA GLN A 192 -28.91 -2.70 -24.57
C GLN A 192 -27.85 -3.78 -24.41
N LYS A 193 -26.62 -3.42 -24.00
CA LYS A 193 -25.53 -4.36 -23.74
C LYS A 193 -25.93 -5.38 -22.68
N VAL A 194 -26.51 -4.93 -21.56
CA VAL A 194 -26.99 -5.82 -20.50
C VAL A 194 -28.11 -6.73 -20.98
N ILE A 195 -29.07 -6.24 -21.77
CA ILE A 195 -30.13 -7.07 -22.35
C ILE A 195 -29.54 -8.16 -23.26
N GLN A 196 -28.55 -7.82 -24.09
CA GLN A 196 -27.87 -8.80 -24.94
C GLN A 196 -27.14 -9.86 -24.11
N GLU A 197 -26.39 -9.46 -23.08
CA GLU A 197 -25.69 -10.38 -22.17
C GLU A 197 -26.68 -11.33 -21.46
N ILE A 198 -27.82 -10.84 -20.95
CA ILE A 198 -28.83 -11.66 -20.28
C ILE A 198 -29.49 -12.65 -21.25
N LYS A 199 -29.73 -12.24 -22.50
CA LYS A 199 -30.25 -13.11 -23.56
C LYS A 199 -29.25 -14.19 -23.94
N GLN A 200 -27.96 -13.84 -24.11
CA GLN A 200 -26.88 -14.78 -24.40
C GLN A 200 -26.71 -15.82 -23.27
N GLN A 201 -26.86 -15.41 -22.01
CA GLN A 201 -26.81 -16.33 -20.86
C GLN A 201 -28.09 -17.18 -20.69
N HIS A 202 -29.06 -17.09 -21.60
CA HIS A 202 -30.39 -17.73 -21.51
C HIS A 202 -31.17 -17.43 -20.21
N LYS A 203 -30.81 -16.36 -19.49
CA LYS A 203 -31.44 -15.95 -18.21
C LYS A 203 -32.64 -15.03 -18.39
N TRP A 204 -32.88 -14.56 -19.61
CA TRP A 204 -33.96 -13.61 -19.92
C TRP A 204 -35.34 -14.08 -19.44
N LYS A 205 -35.66 -15.36 -19.65
CA LYS A 205 -36.95 -15.94 -19.24
C LYS A 205 -37.15 -15.92 -17.72
N LEU A 206 -36.07 -16.13 -16.96
CA LEU A 206 -36.10 -16.06 -15.49
C LEU A 206 -36.29 -14.62 -15.01
N PHE A 207 -35.54 -13.69 -15.60
CA PHE A 207 -35.63 -12.26 -15.29
C PHE A 207 -37.04 -11.72 -15.54
N ASN A 208 -37.61 -11.96 -16.73
CA ASN A 208 -38.96 -11.53 -17.05
C ASN A 208 -40.04 -12.16 -16.15
N LYS A 209 -39.79 -13.36 -15.62
CA LYS A 209 -40.71 -13.99 -14.66
C LYS A 209 -40.63 -13.32 -13.28
N ALA A 210 -39.43 -12.91 -12.85
CA ALA A 210 -39.22 -12.27 -11.57
C ALA A 210 -39.66 -10.79 -11.57
N PHE A 211 -39.44 -10.07 -12.69
CA PHE A 211 -39.74 -8.64 -12.83
C PHE A 211 -40.51 -8.36 -14.13
N PRO A 212 -41.79 -8.75 -14.22
CA PRO A 212 -42.56 -8.68 -15.47
C PRO A 212 -42.75 -7.25 -15.99
N GLU A 213 -43.05 -6.29 -15.10
CA GLU A 213 -43.26 -4.88 -15.49
C GLU A 213 -41.97 -4.23 -16.01
N LEU A 214 -40.86 -4.43 -15.32
CA LEU A 214 -39.55 -3.91 -15.72
C LEU A 214 -39.07 -4.54 -17.03
N GLY A 215 -39.26 -5.86 -17.18
CA GLY A 215 -38.93 -6.60 -18.40
C GLY A 215 -39.68 -6.09 -19.63
N GLN A 216 -40.98 -5.82 -19.49
CA GLN A 216 -41.79 -5.22 -20.56
C GLN A 216 -41.36 -3.79 -20.89
N ALA A 217 -41.09 -2.96 -19.87
CA ALA A 217 -40.62 -1.58 -20.07
C ALA A 217 -39.27 -1.53 -20.81
N LEU A 218 -38.32 -2.41 -20.44
CA LEU A 218 -37.02 -2.54 -21.09
C LEU A 218 -37.14 -3.00 -22.55
N LEU A 219 -38.01 -3.98 -22.84
CA LEU A 219 -38.25 -4.43 -24.22
C LEU A 219 -38.87 -3.34 -25.09
N LYS A 220 -39.87 -2.62 -24.57
CA LYS A 220 -40.51 -1.52 -25.29
C LYS A 220 -39.52 -0.42 -25.62
N LYS A 221 -38.67 -0.03 -24.65
CA LYS A 221 -37.68 1.02 -24.83
C LYS A 221 -36.54 0.60 -25.78
N ALA A 222 -36.11 -0.66 -25.74
CA ALA A 222 -35.13 -1.20 -26.67
C ALA A 222 -35.65 -1.36 -28.10
N HIS A 223 -36.96 -1.56 -28.30
CA HIS A 223 -37.56 -1.75 -29.62
C HIS A 223 -37.89 -0.43 -30.34
N ASN A 224 -38.20 0.63 -29.59
CA ASN A 224 -38.60 1.92 -30.17
C ASN A 224 -37.47 2.67 -30.88
N GLU A 225 -36.19 2.44 -30.53
CA GLU A 225 -35.04 3.13 -31.15
C GLU A 225 -34.30 2.29 -32.21
N LEU A 226 -34.76 1.06 -32.48
CA LEU A 226 -34.30 0.28 -33.65
C LEU A 226 -34.98 0.75 -34.96
N ASN A 227 -35.99 1.61 -34.84
CA ASN A 227 -36.85 2.10 -35.91
C ASN A 227 -36.76 3.64 -36.11
N GLU A 228 -35.80 4.30 -35.47
CA GLU A 228 -35.37 5.68 -35.75
C GLU A 228 -33.93 5.67 -36.25
#